data_AF-A0A9D1MZV4-F1
#
_entry.id   AF-A0A9D1MZV4-F1
#
_cell.length_a   1.000
_cell.length_b   1.000
_cell.length_c   1.000
_cell.angle_alpha   90.00
_cell.angle_beta   90.00
_cell.angle_gamma   90.00
#
_symmetry.space_group_name_H-M   'P 1'
#
loop_
_entity.id
_entity.type
_entity.pdbx_description
1 polymer ?
#
loop_
_entity_poly.entity_id
_entity_poly.type
_entity_poly.pdbx_seq_one_letter_code
_entity_poly.pdbx_strand_id
1 'polypeptide(L)'
;MSYGITYDSSIKRTDSLSFYQSQLLEAEKEGKDTADIQVFNNDLLPMTGTEVEKEDKKLNRDFDISELVKKYKKNPADILKELNIGFSDEQKEKLAGIITDKKKLKAFLEIAQNEKLSANDIYSAMESIKNYKPSSWLKRVGNSIKTFFTDYEEFEKLAKSETVYYAGKLSENMGQIREKREDFTSEGTTQIATIMTKEPGIKDNVMHFVVKDADSKNKYYSEKDVTRAATFMSNNVKKADEYTQNAQEMEAITNEKGQIKYTANTTLDVAERVTLKNEIKSATMAVAKKSDMTEEFLGNISKNLFDNPEMSEVVEYQATAKNIDNKDKFTAGNINSTSNELVNASAKYCATYTQTVKELGQNPKLSGSDINSIASDISKHPEIKDRVMEKIQNGNYTADEIVKYSLQCAKEAQADNINDSAKTVSSVTVTNNVSSKESETTAKTSATNPIQNKTSQQAAKRFYVNKQENDTTKFKEQENEISAKVVTINGKSYDRDKVFHKLTIQFGTLAEQVLENLHDPAFLDVLKTYGSNKILLQAALEQPEVLEKLKSTCKLSKTDLAQTYEQCTNSTNTDIMLLALSTTKNAHKAIEITKHSKTFNLGDQTIDILNSSKDSIKKREELDKLYQTGVTVHLV
;
A
#
# COMPACT_ATOMS: atom_id res chain seq x y z
N MET A 1 38.08 -35.88 -6.16
CA MET A 1 36.68 -35.39 -6.26
C MET A 1 35.77 -36.44 -5.64
N SER A 2 34.65 -36.05 -5.04
CA SER A 2 33.61 -36.91 -4.44
C SER A 2 34.10 -38.04 -3.50
N TYR A 3 33.88 -37.85 -2.20
CA TYR A 3 33.69 -38.94 -1.26
C TYR A 3 32.46 -38.61 -0.41
N GLY A 4 31.50 -39.54 -0.35
CA GLY A 4 30.30 -39.40 0.47
C GLY A 4 30.61 -39.62 1.94
N ILE A 5 29.91 -38.91 2.82
CA ILE A 5 29.98 -39.10 4.27
C ILE A 5 28.61 -39.62 4.73
N THR A 6 28.61 -40.80 5.34
CA THR A 6 27.46 -41.36 6.05
C THR A 6 27.19 -40.57 7.32
N TYR A 7 25.93 -40.20 7.55
CA TYR A 7 25.44 -39.77 8.86
C TYR A 7 24.38 -40.76 9.36
N ASP A 8 24.58 -41.26 10.57
CA ASP A 8 23.65 -42.15 11.28
C ASP A 8 22.94 -41.38 12.42
N SER A 9 21.85 -41.97 12.87
CA SER A 9 20.91 -41.57 13.92
C SER A 9 21.43 -40.67 15.06
N SER A 10 20.76 -39.52 15.27
CA SER A 10 20.27 -39.09 16.60
C SER A 10 19.62 -37.67 16.63
N ILE A 11 18.66 -37.37 15.73
CA ILE A 11 17.79 -36.19 15.90
C ILE A 11 16.42 -36.66 16.41
N LYS A 12 16.21 -36.49 17.72
CA LYS A 12 14.89 -36.70 18.35
C LYS A 12 13.92 -35.61 17.86
N ARG A 13 12.66 -35.98 17.63
CA ARG A 13 11.56 -35.01 17.77
C ARG A 13 11.58 -34.51 19.21
N THR A 14 11.61 -33.20 19.39
CA THR A 14 11.35 -32.53 20.67
C THR A 14 10.19 -31.59 20.45
N ASP A 15 9.06 -31.87 21.10
CA ASP A 15 7.82 -31.16 20.91
C ASP A 15 7.92 -29.73 21.48
N SER A 16 7.89 -28.72 20.61
CA SER A 16 8.01 -27.31 20.98
C SER A 16 6.69 -26.74 21.52
N LEU A 17 6.04 -27.46 22.43
CA LEU A 17 4.71 -27.17 23.00
C LEU A 17 4.75 -26.94 24.53
N SER A 18 5.92 -27.05 25.15
CA SER A 18 6.10 -27.16 26.60
C SER A 18 6.33 -25.85 27.37
N PHE A 19 6.41 -24.68 26.71
CA PHE A 19 6.66 -23.41 27.43
C PHE A 19 5.39 -22.79 28.04
N TYR A 20 4.22 -22.97 27.40
CA TYR A 20 2.96 -22.38 27.85
C TYR A 20 2.22 -23.21 28.90
N GLN A 21 2.62 -24.46 29.12
CA GLN A 21 1.89 -25.39 30.01
C GLN A 21 2.42 -25.42 31.46
N SER A 22 3.54 -24.74 31.73
CA SER A 22 4.20 -24.72 33.03
C SER A 22 3.73 -23.59 33.97
N GLN A 23 3.09 -22.53 33.45
CA GLN A 23 2.66 -21.36 34.25
C GLN A 23 1.19 -21.42 34.70
N LEU A 24 0.50 -22.55 34.50
CA LEU A 24 -0.89 -22.76 34.91
C LEU A 24 -1.04 -23.73 36.10
N LEU A 25 0.05 -24.08 36.78
CA LEU A 25 0.07 -25.14 37.80
C LEU A 25 0.62 -24.74 39.18
N GLU A 26 1.09 -23.50 39.35
CA GLU A 26 1.54 -22.96 40.65
C GLU A 26 0.52 -21.99 41.30
N ALA A 27 -0.64 -21.78 40.68
CA ALA A 27 -1.69 -20.86 41.18
C ALA A 27 -2.82 -21.54 41.97
N GLU A 28 -2.84 -22.88 42.08
CA GLU A 28 -3.93 -23.65 42.73
C GLU A 28 -3.52 -24.29 44.09
N LYS A 29 -2.52 -23.73 44.79
CA LYS A 29 -2.18 -24.15 46.16
C LYS A 29 -2.01 -22.96 47.11
N GLU A 30 -2.48 -23.18 48.34
CA GLU A 30 -2.31 -22.29 49.51
C GLU A 30 -3.13 -20.99 49.51
N GLY A 31 -4.38 -21.07 49.05
CA GLY A 31 -5.44 -20.25 49.62
C GLY A 31 -6.04 -20.90 50.88
N LYS A 32 -5.87 -20.29 52.06
CA LYS A 32 -6.68 -20.55 53.26
C LYS A 32 -6.79 -19.30 54.14
N ASP A 33 -8.01 -18.97 54.54
CA ASP A 33 -8.29 -17.91 55.51
C ASP A 33 -7.81 -18.27 56.91
N THR A 34 -7.43 -17.25 57.69
CA THR A 34 -8.08 -16.98 58.98
C THR A 34 -7.85 -15.51 59.34
N ALA A 35 -8.88 -14.88 59.90
CA ALA A 35 -8.77 -13.51 60.43
C ALA A 35 -8.32 -13.53 61.88
N ASP A 36 -7.66 -12.47 62.33
CA ASP A 36 -7.86 -11.99 63.69
C ASP A 36 -7.59 -10.48 63.82
N ILE A 37 -8.26 -9.83 64.76
CA ILE A 37 -8.15 -8.38 65.02
C ILE A 37 -7.41 -8.16 66.32
N GLN A 38 -6.35 -7.33 66.33
CA GLN A 38 -5.86 -6.71 67.55
C GLN A 38 -5.67 -5.20 67.37
N VAL A 39 -6.30 -4.45 68.26
CA VAL A 39 -6.18 -2.99 68.39
C VAL A 39 -5.27 -2.69 69.57
N PHE A 40 -4.25 -1.87 69.36
CA PHE A 40 -3.58 -1.16 70.45
C PHE A 40 -3.24 0.27 70.03
N ASN A 41 -3.89 1.23 70.66
CA ASN A 41 -3.32 2.57 70.82
C ASN A 41 -2.30 2.52 71.95
N ASN A 42 -1.24 3.34 71.88
CA ASN A 42 -1.08 4.41 72.87
C ASN A 42 0.01 5.45 72.54
N ASP A 43 -0.22 6.64 73.10
CA ASP A 43 0.71 7.67 73.57
C ASP A 43 1.63 8.44 72.61
N LEU A 44 1.47 9.76 72.71
CA LEU A 44 2.34 10.81 72.21
C LEU A 44 3.56 11.00 73.13
N LEU A 45 4.65 11.55 72.61
CA LEU A 45 5.13 12.92 72.91
C LEU A 45 6.35 13.27 72.02
N PRO A 46 6.70 14.57 71.83
CA PRO A 46 7.46 15.01 70.66
C PRO A 46 8.97 15.20 70.93
N MET A 47 9.75 15.22 69.86
CA MET A 47 11.00 16.01 69.79
C MET A 47 10.99 16.92 68.58
N THR A 48 11.55 18.12 68.75
CA THR A 48 11.55 19.20 67.75
C THR A 48 12.56 18.97 66.65
N GLY A 49 12.09 18.68 65.44
CA GLY A 49 12.83 18.88 64.20
C GLY A 49 12.13 19.90 63.33
N THR A 50 12.79 21.00 62.97
CA THR A 50 12.32 21.89 61.89
C THR A 50 12.68 21.26 60.54
N GLU A 51 12.00 20.17 60.20
CA GLU A 51 11.93 19.76 58.81
C GLU A 51 11.09 20.78 58.06
N VAL A 52 11.71 21.48 57.12
CA VAL A 52 10.97 22.26 56.12
C VAL A 52 10.36 21.23 55.19
N GLU A 53 9.11 20.85 55.45
CA GLU A 53 8.28 20.10 54.51
C GLU A 53 8.17 20.90 53.21
N LYS A 54 9.09 20.61 52.28
CA LYS A 54 8.80 20.77 50.88
C LYS A 54 7.75 19.72 50.55
N GLU A 55 6.50 20.14 50.52
CA GLU A 55 5.50 19.45 49.72
C GLU A 55 6.05 19.42 48.28
N ASP A 56 6.68 18.33 47.88
CA ASP A 56 7.06 18.06 46.49
C ASP A 56 5.77 17.82 45.69
N LYS A 57 5.11 18.94 45.38
CA LYS A 57 3.83 19.03 44.67
C LYS A 57 4.02 18.57 43.23
N LYS A 58 3.96 17.24 43.07
CA LYS A 58 3.98 16.57 41.78
C LYS A 58 2.92 17.20 40.87
N LEU A 59 3.35 17.50 39.66
CA LEU A 59 2.54 18.11 38.62
C LEU A 59 1.37 17.18 38.27
N ASN A 60 0.17 17.77 38.22
CA ASN A 60 -0.96 17.17 37.51
C ASN A 60 -0.65 17.13 35.99
N ARG A 61 -1.40 16.37 35.20
CA ARG A 61 -1.16 16.23 33.75
C ARG A 61 -1.48 17.49 32.94
N ASP A 62 -2.30 18.40 33.47
CA ASP A 62 -2.46 19.74 32.92
C ASP A 62 -1.26 20.63 33.29
N PHE A 63 -0.32 20.77 32.35
CA PHE A 63 0.90 21.57 32.50
C PHE A 63 1.27 22.35 31.23
N ASP A 64 1.96 23.49 31.35
CA ASP A 64 2.58 24.15 30.19
C ASP A 64 3.91 23.47 29.82
N ILE A 65 3.86 22.69 28.75
CA ILE A 65 5.03 22.08 28.10
C ILE A 65 6.15 23.10 27.86
N SER A 66 5.82 24.35 27.52
CA SER A 66 6.79 25.42 27.25
C SER A 66 7.52 25.89 28.50
N GLU A 67 6.93 25.80 29.68
CA GLU A 67 7.60 26.12 30.95
C GLU A 67 8.48 24.98 31.43
N LEU A 68 7.96 23.74 31.42
CA LEU A 68 8.73 22.56 31.79
C LEU A 68 9.96 22.38 30.88
N VAL A 69 9.82 22.68 29.58
CA VAL A 69 10.92 22.65 28.60
C VAL A 69 11.92 23.81 28.77
N LYS A 70 11.56 24.90 29.49
CA LYS A 70 12.55 25.89 29.99
C LYS A 70 13.25 25.33 31.23
N LYS A 71 12.50 24.87 32.24
CA LYS A 71 13.00 24.35 33.54
C LYS A 71 14.03 23.23 33.34
N TYR A 72 13.67 22.17 32.62
CA TYR A 72 14.50 20.97 32.46
C TYR A 72 15.42 20.97 31.24
N LYS A 73 15.63 22.12 30.57
CA LYS A 73 16.48 22.19 29.36
C LYS A 73 17.90 21.64 29.57
N LYS A 74 18.46 21.77 30.78
CA LYS A 74 19.82 21.31 31.12
C LYS A 74 19.86 19.80 31.43
N ASN A 75 18.90 19.32 32.22
CA ASN A 75 18.79 17.93 32.67
C ASN A 75 17.41 17.39 32.26
N PRO A 76 17.20 16.94 31.02
CA PRO A 76 15.84 16.70 30.53
C PRO A 76 15.12 15.55 31.25
N ALA A 77 15.85 14.57 31.78
CA ALA A 77 15.31 13.45 32.55
C ALA A 77 14.81 13.80 33.97
N ASP A 78 15.19 14.95 34.56
CA ASP A 78 14.76 15.32 35.91
C ASP A 78 13.24 15.53 36.03
N ILE A 79 12.54 15.74 34.90
CA ILE A 79 11.07 15.77 34.82
C ILE A 79 10.39 14.52 35.40
N LEU A 80 11.05 13.35 35.34
CA LEU A 80 10.51 12.07 35.80
C LEU A 80 10.30 12.01 37.32
N LYS A 81 10.88 12.96 38.08
CA LYS A 81 10.72 13.08 39.53
C LYS A 81 9.49 13.91 39.92
N GLU A 82 9.10 14.86 39.09
CA GLU A 82 8.06 15.85 39.41
C GLU A 82 6.71 15.60 38.72
N LEU A 83 6.57 14.61 37.83
CA LEU A 83 5.27 14.21 37.28
C LEU A 83 4.54 13.23 38.22
N ASN A 84 3.23 13.42 38.44
CA ASN A 84 2.42 12.46 39.21
C ASN A 84 1.99 11.25 38.36
N ILE A 85 2.97 10.51 37.81
CA ILE A 85 2.76 9.34 36.96
C ILE A 85 3.52 8.15 37.55
N GLY A 86 2.81 7.04 37.79
CA GLY A 86 3.29 5.86 38.50
C GLY A 86 4.27 4.98 37.71
N PHE A 87 5.36 5.53 37.20
CA PHE A 87 6.43 4.76 36.57
C PHE A 87 7.18 3.92 37.61
N SER A 88 7.41 2.63 37.30
CA SER A 88 8.38 1.79 38.03
C SER A 88 9.81 2.34 37.88
N ASP A 89 10.72 2.01 38.78
CA ASP A 89 12.09 2.56 38.74
C ASP A 89 12.89 2.10 37.50
N GLU A 90 12.65 0.86 37.03
CA GLU A 90 13.17 0.38 35.74
C GLU A 90 12.67 1.22 34.56
N GLN A 91 11.38 1.61 34.56
CA GLN A 91 10.84 2.53 33.55
C GLN A 91 11.47 3.93 33.69
N LYS A 92 11.70 4.44 34.90
CA LYS A 92 12.36 5.74 35.11
C LYS A 92 13.80 5.72 34.53
N GLU A 93 14.57 4.66 34.78
CA GLU A 93 15.92 4.49 34.25
C GLU A 93 15.91 4.46 32.70
N LYS A 94 15.08 3.60 32.10
CA LYS A 94 14.97 3.50 30.64
C LYS A 94 14.47 4.79 30.00
N LEU A 95 13.49 5.47 30.60
CA LEU A 95 13.01 6.77 30.14
C LEU A 95 14.09 7.85 30.24
N ALA A 96 14.91 7.87 31.29
CA ALA A 96 16.05 8.80 31.39
C ALA A 96 17.06 8.58 30.23
N GLY A 97 17.27 7.33 29.80
CA GLY A 97 18.06 7.00 28.61
C GLY A 97 17.46 7.46 27.27
N ILE A 98 16.17 7.79 27.22
CA ILE A 98 15.47 8.29 26.00
C ILE A 98 15.28 9.82 26.05
N ILE A 99 14.99 10.37 27.23
CA ILE A 99 14.73 11.80 27.47
C ILE A 99 16.07 12.53 27.69
N THR A 100 16.88 12.56 26.63
CA THR A 100 18.26 13.07 26.66
C THR A 100 18.42 14.47 26.07
N ASP A 101 17.43 14.98 25.33
CA ASP A 101 17.46 16.32 24.73
C ASP A 101 16.13 17.09 24.83
N LYS A 102 16.15 18.38 24.46
CA LYS A 102 14.98 19.29 24.48
C LYS A 102 13.81 18.80 23.60
N LYS A 103 14.06 18.05 22.53
CA LYS A 103 13.04 17.52 21.61
C LYS A 103 12.44 16.23 22.15
N LYS A 104 13.24 15.35 22.75
CA LYS A 104 12.78 14.14 23.45
C LYS A 104 11.97 14.51 24.70
N LEU A 105 12.37 15.55 25.44
CA LEU A 105 11.56 16.12 26.53
C LEU A 105 10.21 16.66 26.04
N LYS A 106 10.19 17.42 24.92
CA LYS A 106 8.92 17.84 24.32
C LYS A 106 8.06 16.63 23.94
N ALA A 107 8.61 15.69 23.18
CA ALA A 107 7.90 14.48 22.74
C ALA A 107 7.31 13.69 23.92
N PHE A 108 8.07 13.53 25.01
CA PHE A 108 7.60 12.92 26.25
C PHE A 108 6.43 13.67 26.89
N LEU A 109 6.52 15.00 27.00
CA LEU A 109 5.47 15.82 27.61
C LEU A 109 4.17 15.83 26.79
N GLU A 110 4.25 15.83 25.45
CA GLU A 110 3.06 15.77 24.57
C GLU A 110 2.36 14.39 24.63
N ILE A 111 3.03 13.35 25.15
CA ILE A 111 2.43 12.05 25.49
C ILE A 111 1.91 12.06 26.94
N ALA A 112 2.73 12.51 27.90
CA ALA A 112 2.40 12.48 29.33
C ALA A 112 1.20 13.37 29.70
N GLN A 113 0.92 14.43 28.94
CA GLN A 113 -0.26 15.28 29.10
C GLN A 113 -1.58 14.56 28.74
N ASN A 114 -1.55 13.49 27.96
CA ASN A 114 -2.77 12.75 27.60
C ASN A 114 -3.21 11.86 28.77
N GLU A 115 -4.24 12.29 29.48
CA GLU A 115 -4.74 11.65 30.71
C GLU A 115 -5.21 10.21 30.51
N LYS A 116 -5.62 9.84 29.27
CA LYS A 116 -6.06 8.48 28.92
C LYS A 116 -4.92 7.45 28.94
N LEU A 117 -3.65 7.87 28.94
CA LEU A 117 -2.50 6.96 28.83
C LEU A 117 -1.94 6.56 30.20
N SER A 118 -1.80 5.25 30.43
CA SER A 118 -1.13 4.71 31.63
C SER A 118 0.39 4.96 31.61
N ALA A 119 1.07 4.71 32.74
CA ALA A 119 2.53 4.77 32.79
C ALA A 119 3.19 3.80 31.79
N ASN A 120 2.58 2.63 31.56
CA ASN A 120 3.03 1.65 30.57
C ASN A 120 2.83 2.15 29.15
N ASP A 121 1.69 2.80 28.85
CA ASP A 121 1.42 3.37 27.52
C ASP A 121 2.43 4.48 27.18
N ILE A 122 2.70 5.39 28.12
CA ILE A 122 3.69 6.46 27.95
C ILE A 122 5.10 5.87 27.74
N TYR A 123 5.44 4.80 28.44
CA TYR A 123 6.71 4.08 28.27
C TYR A 123 6.83 3.44 26.87
N SER A 124 5.83 2.66 26.43
CA SER A 124 5.82 2.03 25.10
C SER A 124 5.87 3.06 23.97
N ALA A 125 5.13 4.17 24.09
CA ALA A 125 5.18 5.28 23.13
C ALA A 125 6.60 5.89 23.02
N MET A 126 7.31 6.01 24.13
CA MET A 126 8.69 6.53 24.15
C MET A 126 9.72 5.56 23.56
N GLU A 127 9.55 4.24 23.71
CA GLU A 127 10.34 3.24 22.96
C GLU A 127 10.05 3.27 21.44
N SER A 128 8.81 3.56 21.01
CA SER A 128 8.52 3.83 19.59
C SER A 128 9.27 5.09 19.10
N ILE A 129 9.24 6.18 19.88
CA ILE A 129 9.90 7.46 19.56
C ILE A 129 11.44 7.37 19.62
N LYS A 130 12.01 6.50 20.46
CA LYS A 130 13.44 6.15 20.49
C LYS A 130 13.90 5.63 19.12
N ASN A 131 13.10 4.77 18.50
CA ASN A 131 13.38 4.15 17.20
C ASN A 131 12.93 4.98 15.98
N TYR A 132 12.05 5.97 16.17
CA TYR A 132 11.56 6.84 15.09
C TYR A 132 12.68 7.65 14.42
N LYS A 133 12.87 7.42 13.10
CA LYS A 133 13.84 8.13 12.25
C LYS A 133 13.14 9.27 11.47
N PRO A 134 13.19 10.52 11.96
CA PRO A 134 12.58 11.67 11.28
C PRO A 134 13.19 11.95 9.88
N SER A 135 12.33 12.21 8.91
CA SER A 135 12.65 12.52 7.51
C SER A 135 13.65 13.66 7.36
N SER A 136 14.76 13.35 6.69
CA SER A 136 15.77 14.36 6.37
C SER A 136 15.31 15.37 5.31
N TRP A 137 14.17 15.14 4.64
CA TRP A 137 13.59 16.06 3.66
C TRP A 137 12.77 17.17 4.34
N LEU A 138 11.84 16.82 5.25
CA LEU A 138 11.00 17.81 5.96
C LEU A 138 11.85 18.88 6.67
N LYS A 139 12.92 18.45 7.36
CA LYS A 139 13.88 19.35 8.03
C LYS A 139 14.70 20.25 7.10
N ARG A 140 14.84 19.89 5.82
CA ARG A 140 15.67 20.61 4.84
C ARG A 140 14.86 21.52 3.92
N VAL A 141 13.64 21.10 3.54
CA VAL A 141 12.78 21.86 2.60
C VAL A 141 11.66 22.62 3.32
N GLY A 142 11.34 22.27 4.58
CA GLY A 142 10.31 22.92 5.38
C GLY A 142 10.48 24.44 5.55
N ASN A 143 11.72 24.95 5.61
CA ASN A 143 11.96 26.41 5.66
C ASN A 143 11.62 27.12 4.34
N SER A 144 11.83 26.48 3.18
CA SER A 144 11.42 27.04 1.88
C SER A 144 9.91 26.91 1.68
N ILE A 145 9.35 25.76 2.08
CA ILE A 145 7.92 25.42 1.94
C ILE A 145 7.04 26.22 2.91
N LYS A 146 7.58 26.73 4.03
CA LYS A 146 6.86 27.59 5.00
C LYS A 146 6.15 28.80 4.38
N THR A 147 6.62 29.28 3.23
CA THR A 147 6.01 30.39 2.48
C THR A 147 4.72 30.02 1.73
N PHE A 148 4.49 28.72 1.44
CA PHE A 148 3.54 28.31 0.39
C PHE A 148 2.25 27.65 0.92
N PHE A 149 2.24 27.03 2.10
CA PHE A 149 1.11 26.22 2.60
C PHE A 149 0.43 26.91 3.81
N THR A 150 -0.92 26.83 3.89
CA THR A 150 -1.73 27.58 4.88
C THR A 150 -2.53 26.72 5.85
N ASP A 151 -2.42 25.40 5.79
CA ASP A 151 -2.83 24.52 6.89
C ASP A 151 -1.76 24.60 7.98
N TYR A 152 -1.75 25.78 8.61
CA TYR A 152 -0.56 26.44 9.14
C TYR A 152 -0.02 25.73 10.38
N GLU A 153 -0.92 25.27 11.25
CA GLU A 153 -0.54 24.79 12.58
C GLU A 153 0.11 23.40 12.54
N GLU A 154 -0.46 22.43 11.80
CA GLU A 154 0.14 21.09 11.68
C GLU A 154 1.45 21.15 10.89
N PHE A 155 1.50 21.89 9.78
CA PHE A 155 2.74 22.03 9.02
C PHE A 155 3.84 22.75 9.81
N GLU A 156 3.50 23.80 10.58
CA GLU A 156 4.52 24.48 11.39
C GLU A 156 4.99 23.62 12.58
N LYS A 157 4.10 22.85 13.24
CA LYS A 157 4.51 21.87 14.27
C LYS A 157 5.46 20.80 13.68
N LEU A 158 5.12 20.25 12.51
CA LEU A 158 5.92 19.26 11.78
C LEU A 158 7.30 19.84 11.37
N ALA A 159 7.34 21.05 10.82
CA ALA A 159 8.57 21.72 10.41
C ALA A 159 9.45 22.16 11.60
N LYS A 160 8.85 22.58 12.72
CA LYS A 160 9.55 22.93 13.97
C LYS A 160 10.24 21.72 14.59
N SER A 161 9.54 20.59 14.70
CA SER A 161 10.14 19.33 15.16
C SER A 161 9.25 18.12 14.85
N GLU A 162 9.49 17.49 13.71
CA GLU A 162 8.85 16.25 13.24
C GLU A 162 8.70 15.15 14.31
N THR A 163 9.73 14.91 15.14
CA THR A 163 9.67 13.92 16.24
C THR A 163 8.66 14.29 17.33
N VAL A 164 8.38 15.58 17.52
CA VAL A 164 7.41 16.08 18.51
C VAL A 164 6.01 16.06 17.91
N TYR A 165 5.86 16.44 16.64
CA TYR A 165 4.60 16.26 15.89
C TYR A 165 4.17 14.78 15.86
N TYR A 166 5.10 13.88 15.55
CA TYR A 166 4.87 12.43 15.58
C TYR A 166 4.46 11.96 16.97
N ALA A 167 5.11 12.45 18.04
CA ALA A 167 4.75 12.11 19.42
C ALA A 167 3.35 12.58 19.81
N GLY A 168 2.96 13.81 19.43
CA GLY A 168 1.61 14.33 19.66
C GLY A 168 0.54 13.53 18.92
N LYS A 169 0.77 13.16 17.65
CA LYS A 169 -0.16 12.33 16.87
C LYS A 169 -0.17 10.86 17.29
N LEU A 170 0.94 10.32 17.80
CA LEU A 170 0.99 9.00 18.43
C LEU A 170 0.17 9.01 19.72
N SER A 171 0.36 10.02 20.57
CA SER A 171 -0.44 10.25 21.79
C SER A 171 -1.93 10.36 21.48
N GLU A 172 -2.32 11.18 20.49
CA GLU A 172 -3.71 11.38 20.04
C GLU A 172 -4.36 10.03 19.66
N ASN A 173 -3.70 9.26 18.79
CA ASN A 173 -4.19 7.97 18.32
C ASN A 173 -4.23 6.92 19.45
N MET A 174 -3.21 6.83 20.30
CA MET A 174 -3.19 5.91 21.44
C MET A 174 -4.32 6.21 22.43
N GLY A 175 -4.60 7.49 22.70
CA GLY A 175 -5.70 7.89 23.59
C GLY A 175 -7.08 7.50 23.03
N GLN A 176 -7.29 7.65 21.72
CA GLN A 176 -8.54 7.26 21.04
C GLN A 176 -8.73 5.74 21.00
N ILE A 177 -7.66 4.94 20.87
CA ILE A 177 -7.73 3.48 21.04
C ILE A 177 -8.07 3.13 22.49
N ARG A 178 -7.33 3.70 23.45
CA ARG A 178 -7.44 3.36 24.88
C ARG A 178 -8.82 3.67 25.46
N GLU A 179 -9.47 4.73 25.01
CA GLU A 179 -10.87 5.10 25.32
C GLU A 179 -11.92 4.06 24.87
N LYS A 180 -11.56 3.15 23.97
CA LYS A 180 -12.44 2.09 23.46
C LYS A 180 -12.00 0.69 23.85
N ARG A 181 -10.69 0.51 24.00
CA ARG A 181 -9.99 -0.75 24.27
C ARG A 181 -9.03 -0.60 25.45
N GLU A 182 -9.58 -0.61 26.65
CA GLU A 182 -8.81 -0.80 27.89
C GLU A 182 -8.18 -2.21 27.96
N ASP A 183 -8.76 -3.18 27.23
CA ASP A 183 -8.30 -4.57 27.13
C ASP A 183 -7.02 -4.78 26.30
N PHE A 184 -6.55 -3.75 25.58
CA PHE A 184 -5.34 -3.81 24.76
C PHE A 184 -4.06 -3.60 25.57
N THR A 185 -2.97 -4.30 25.21
CA THR A 185 -1.66 -4.06 25.81
C THR A 185 -1.13 -2.67 25.44
N SER A 186 -0.19 -2.14 26.23
CA SER A 186 0.47 -0.88 25.90
C SER A 186 1.31 -0.98 24.62
N GLU A 187 1.85 -2.16 24.32
CA GLU A 187 2.67 -2.40 23.12
C GLU A 187 1.81 -2.51 21.86
N GLY A 188 0.73 -3.30 21.87
CA GLY A 188 -0.22 -3.39 20.76
C GLY A 188 -0.96 -2.07 20.50
N THR A 189 -1.39 -1.37 21.55
CA THR A 189 -1.92 0.01 21.44
C THR A 189 -0.90 0.95 20.78
N THR A 190 0.37 0.88 21.18
CA THR A 190 1.46 1.66 20.55
C THR A 190 1.68 1.25 19.10
N GLN A 191 1.60 -0.03 18.75
CA GLN A 191 1.79 -0.54 17.40
C GLN A 191 0.69 -0.08 16.44
N ILE A 192 -0.58 -0.24 16.83
CA ILE A 192 -1.76 0.17 16.04
C ILE A 192 -1.73 1.69 15.86
N ALA A 193 -1.51 2.46 16.93
CA ALA A 193 -1.39 3.92 16.84
C ALA A 193 -0.18 4.35 15.99
N THR A 194 0.96 3.66 16.09
CA THR A 194 2.16 3.90 15.26
C THR A 194 1.87 3.72 13.76
N ILE A 195 0.99 2.78 13.39
CA ILE A 195 0.53 2.61 12.02
C ILE A 195 -0.34 3.81 11.61
N MET A 196 -1.39 4.12 12.38
CA MET A 196 -2.30 5.25 12.12
C MET A 196 -1.58 6.62 12.08
N THR A 197 -0.48 6.78 12.81
CA THR A 197 0.32 8.02 12.82
C THR A 197 1.25 8.15 11.61
N LYS A 198 1.65 7.04 10.98
CA LYS A 198 2.41 7.02 9.73
C LYS A 198 1.50 7.20 8.52
N GLU A 199 0.42 6.43 8.49
CA GLU A 199 -0.57 6.40 7.41
C GLU A 199 -1.92 7.00 7.91
N PRO A 200 -2.04 8.33 8.03
CA PRO A 200 -3.26 8.96 8.56
C PRO A 200 -4.49 8.70 7.68
N GLY A 201 -4.30 8.42 6.39
CA GLY A 201 -5.38 8.09 5.46
C GLY A 201 -6.10 6.75 5.73
N ILE A 202 -5.56 5.88 6.60
CA ILE A 202 -6.24 4.66 7.05
C ILE A 202 -6.78 4.76 8.48
N LYS A 203 -6.71 5.94 9.12
CA LYS A 203 -7.07 6.13 10.54
C LYS A 203 -8.50 5.66 10.85
N ASP A 204 -9.48 6.17 10.11
CA ASP A 204 -10.90 5.90 10.39
C ASP A 204 -11.26 4.43 10.10
N ASN A 205 -10.66 3.88 9.04
CA ASN A 205 -10.74 2.46 8.70
C ASN A 205 -10.14 1.55 9.80
N VAL A 206 -8.99 1.90 10.38
CA VAL A 206 -8.45 1.19 11.56
C VAL A 206 -9.39 1.33 12.77
N MET A 207 -9.96 2.53 12.98
CA MET A 207 -10.88 2.78 14.10
C MET A 207 -12.19 1.98 14.00
N HIS A 208 -12.66 1.59 12.81
CA HIS A 208 -13.76 0.61 12.67
C HIS A 208 -13.46 -0.68 13.44
N PHE A 209 -12.29 -1.30 13.21
CA PHE A 209 -11.89 -2.54 13.88
C PHE A 209 -11.63 -2.33 15.39
N VAL A 210 -11.18 -1.14 15.81
CA VAL A 210 -11.03 -0.77 17.24
C VAL A 210 -12.39 -0.67 17.94
N VAL A 211 -13.38 -0.06 17.29
CA VAL A 211 -14.69 0.28 17.87
C VAL A 211 -15.73 -0.83 17.73
N LYS A 212 -15.61 -1.72 16.74
CA LYS A 212 -16.61 -2.76 16.47
C LYS A 212 -16.85 -3.66 17.68
N ASP A 213 -18.05 -3.56 18.23
CA ASP A 213 -18.53 -4.19 19.46
C ASP A 213 -17.60 -3.99 20.67
N ALA A 214 -16.84 -2.89 20.67
CA ALA A 214 -16.51 -2.16 21.88
C ALA A 214 -17.80 -1.73 22.60
N ASP A 215 -17.67 -1.26 23.84
CA ASP A 215 -18.78 -0.97 24.76
C ASP A 215 -19.67 -2.20 25.14
N SER A 216 -19.61 -3.30 24.37
CA SER A 216 -20.21 -4.60 24.69
C SER A 216 -19.33 -5.44 25.63
N LYS A 217 -19.91 -6.48 26.25
CA LYS A 217 -19.18 -7.45 27.09
C LYS A 217 -18.23 -8.36 26.29
N ASN A 218 -18.44 -8.54 24.99
CA ASN A 218 -17.69 -9.45 24.14
C ASN A 218 -17.16 -8.66 22.93
N LYS A 219 -15.99 -8.03 23.07
CA LYS A 219 -15.31 -7.31 21.99
C LYS A 219 -15.15 -8.24 20.77
N TYR A 220 -15.56 -7.80 19.57
CA TYR A 220 -15.55 -8.68 18.39
C TYR A 220 -14.14 -8.95 17.86
N TYR A 221 -13.35 -7.90 17.61
CA TYR A 221 -11.93 -8.03 17.21
C TYR A 221 -11.00 -8.03 18.43
N SER A 222 -10.00 -8.93 18.47
CA SER A 222 -8.91 -8.88 19.46
C SER A 222 -7.81 -7.88 19.08
N GLU A 223 -6.87 -7.60 20.00
CA GLU A 223 -5.68 -6.78 19.70
C GLU A 223 -4.90 -7.28 18.48
N LYS A 224 -4.77 -8.62 18.36
CA LYS A 224 -4.11 -9.28 17.24
C LYS A 224 -4.84 -9.03 15.92
N ASP A 225 -6.18 -9.04 15.94
CA ASP A 225 -7.00 -8.85 14.74
C ASP A 225 -6.97 -7.39 14.27
N VAL A 226 -7.08 -6.43 15.19
CA VAL A 226 -6.92 -5.00 14.85
C VAL A 226 -5.51 -4.70 14.36
N THR A 227 -4.48 -5.32 14.96
CA THR A 227 -3.09 -5.20 14.50
C THR A 227 -2.89 -5.80 13.10
N ARG A 228 -3.53 -6.94 12.80
CA ARG A 228 -3.56 -7.56 11.45
C ARG A 228 -4.21 -6.62 10.44
N ALA A 229 -5.42 -6.15 10.73
CA ALA A 229 -6.19 -5.23 9.87
C ALA A 229 -5.40 -3.94 9.58
N ALA A 230 -4.84 -3.30 10.61
CA ALA A 230 -4.01 -2.10 10.46
C ALA A 230 -2.76 -2.37 9.63
N THR A 231 -2.10 -3.52 9.81
CA THR A 231 -0.91 -3.91 9.02
C THR A 231 -1.26 -4.17 7.56
N PHE A 232 -2.37 -4.86 7.28
CA PHE A 232 -2.86 -5.10 5.91
C PHE A 232 -3.16 -3.77 5.20
N MET A 233 -3.89 -2.88 5.85
CA MET A 233 -4.22 -1.55 5.31
C MET A 233 -2.97 -0.67 5.13
N SER A 234 -2.00 -0.72 6.04
CA SER A 234 -0.73 0.03 5.91
C SER A 234 0.10 -0.42 4.72
N ASN A 235 0.00 -1.70 4.33
CA ASN A 235 0.65 -2.24 3.13
C ASN A 235 -0.17 -1.98 1.85
N ASN A 236 -1.46 -1.67 1.97
CA ASN A 236 -2.41 -1.56 0.85
C ASN A 236 -3.26 -0.28 0.95
N VAL A 237 -2.66 0.87 1.28
CA VAL A 237 -3.37 2.12 1.66
C VAL A 237 -4.52 2.50 0.72
N LYS A 238 -4.33 2.37 -0.60
CA LYS A 238 -5.36 2.67 -1.63
C LYS A 238 -6.58 1.73 -1.62
N LYS A 239 -6.56 0.65 -0.84
CA LYS A 239 -7.62 -0.37 -0.72
C LYS A 239 -8.16 -0.48 0.71
N ALA A 240 -7.82 0.45 1.60
CA ALA A 240 -8.26 0.41 2.99
C ALA A 240 -9.79 0.55 3.14
N ASP A 241 -10.42 1.39 2.31
CA ASP A 241 -11.88 1.56 2.28
C ASP A 241 -12.57 0.27 1.79
N GLU A 242 -12.08 -0.30 0.67
CA GLU A 242 -12.54 -1.57 0.10
C GLU A 242 -12.42 -2.72 1.11
N TYR A 243 -11.31 -2.79 1.86
CA TYR A 243 -11.09 -3.75 2.93
C TYR A 243 -12.08 -3.62 4.08
N THR A 244 -12.29 -2.39 4.54
CA THR A 244 -13.19 -2.10 5.67
C THR A 244 -14.65 -2.38 5.27
N GLN A 245 -15.05 -2.03 4.04
CA GLN A 245 -16.35 -2.39 3.50
C GLN A 245 -16.52 -3.91 3.38
N ASN A 246 -15.51 -4.65 2.88
CA ASN A 246 -15.58 -6.11 2.77
C ASN A 246 -15.68 -6.80 4.14
N ALA A 247 -15.06 -6.25 5.18
CA ALA A 247 -15.24 -6.71 6.55
C ALA A 247 -16.66 -6.38 7.08
N GLN A 248 -17.17 -5.17 6.85
CA GLN A 248 -18.52 -4.76 7.24
C GLN A 248 -19.62 -5.59 6.55
N GLU A 249 -19.46 -5.96 5.28
CA GLU A 249 -20.38 -6.85 4.56
C GLU A 249 -20.43 -8.26 5.17
N MET A 250 -19.31 -8.75 5.73
CA MET A 250 -19.24 -10.01 6.47
C MET A 250 -19.82 -9.90 7.88
N GLU A 251 -19.53 -8.81 8.60
CA GLU A 251 -20.09 -8.52 9.93
C GLU A 251 -21.62 -8.38 9.93
N ALA A 252 -22.20 -7.94 8.81
CA ALA A 252 -23.65 -7.84 8.64
C ALA A 252 -24.35 -9.20 8.51
N ILE A 253 -23.61 -10.29 8.27
CA ILE A 253 -24.17 -11.65 8.19
C ILE A 253 -24.34 -12.18 9.61
N THR A 254 -25.59 -12.35 10.03
CA THR A 254 -25.95 -12.82 11.38
C THR A 254 -26.48 -14.26 11.38
N ASN A 255 -26.38 -14.91 12.53
CA ASN A 255 -27.02 -16.19 12.80
C ASN A 255 -28.49 -15.99 13.24
N GLU A 256 -29.23 -17.09 13.45
CA GLU A 256 -30.65 -17.07 13.86
C GLU A 256 -30.93 -16.35 15.20
N LYS A 257 -29.89 -16.05 15.99
CA LYS A 257 -29.97 -15.31 17.25
C LYS A 257 -29.61 -13.82 17.10
N GLY A 258 -29.41 -13.34 15.87
CA GLY A 258 -29.01 -11.96 15.57
C GLY A 258 -27.55 -11.62 15.91
N GLN A 259 -26.72 -12.63 16.23
CA GLN A 259 -25.29 -12.44 16.51
C GLN A 259 -24.50 -12.56 15.20
N ILE A 260 -23.35 -11.88 15.06
CA ILE A 260 -22.47 -12.02 13.89
C ILE A 260 -22.16 -13.52 13.68
N LYS A 261 -22.32 -14.00 12.45
CA LYS A 261 -22.29 -15.43 12.13
C LYS A 261 -20.87 -16.03 12.17
N TYR A 262 -19.87 -15.21 11.90
CA TYR A 262 -18.47 -15.62 11.73
C TYR A 262 -17.56 -14.98 12.78
N THR A 263 -16.41 -15.59 13.05
CA THR A 263 -15.35 -14.99 13.87
C THR A 263 -14.67 -13.81 13.16
N ALA A 264 -14.07 -12.94 13.97
CA ALA A 264 -13.14 -11.90 13.53
C ALA A 264 -12.09 -12.43 12.54
N ASN A 265 -11.40 -13.53 12.87
CA ASN A 265 -10.35 -14.05 12.00
C ASN A 265 -10.90 -14.50 10.63
N THR A 266 -12.03 -15.21 10.59
CA THR A 266 -12.68 -15.63 9.33
C THR A 266 -13.17 -14.42 8.53
N THR A 267 -13.63 -13.37 9.20
CA THR A 267 -14.00 -12.09 8.56
C THR A 267 -12.80 -11.40 7.91
N LEU A 268 -11.66 -11.28 8.62
CA LEU A 268 -10.45 -10.68 8.06
C LEU A 268 -9.87 -11.52 6.92
N ASP A 269 -9.84 -12.85 7.06
CA ASP A 269 -9.41 -13.80 6.01
C ASP A 269 -10.20 -13.61 4.71
N VAL A 270 -11.52 -13.45 4.80
CA VAL A 270 -12.38 -13.20 3.64
C VAL A 270 -12.16 -11.80 3.09
N ALA A 271 -12.11 -10.77 3.94
CA ALA A 271 -11.91 -9.38 3.50
C ALA A 271 -10.57 -9.20 2.78
N GLU A 272 -9.48 -9.79 3.28
CA GLU A 272 -8.15 -9.75 2.64
C GLU A 272 -8.19 -10.37 1.22
N ARG A 273 -8.77 -11.57 1.09
CA ARG A 273 -8.88 -12.27 -0.20
C ARG A 273 -9.73 -11.50 -1.21
N VAL A 274 -10.88 -11.01 -0.79
CA VAL A 274 -11.80 -10.25 -1.66
C VAL A 274 -11.18 -8.91 -2.06
N THR A 275 -10.57 -8.16 -1.14
CA THR A 275 -9.90 -6.89 -1.46
C THR A 275 -8.69 -7.07 -2.36
N LEU A 276 -7.93 -8.16 -2.22
CA LEU A 276 -6.84 -8.45 -3.16
C LEU A 276 -7.36 -8.90 -4.54
N LYS A 277 -8.59 -9.44 -4.63
CA LYS A 277 -9.10 -10.14 -5.81
C LYS A 277 -10.61 -9.96 -6.01
N ASN A 278 -11.07 -8.72 -6.20
CA ASN A 278 -12.49 -8.32 -6.16
C ASN A 278 -13.43 -9.11 -7.11
N GLU A 279 -12.92 -9.73 -8.17
CA GLU A 279 -13.66 -10.68 -9.02
C GLU A 279 -14.33 -11.83 -8.23
N ILE A 280 -13.75 -12.26 -7.09
CA ILE A 280 -14.35 -13.32 -6.25
C ILE A 280 -15.44 -12.81 -5.30
N LYS A 281 -15.70 -11.49 -5.25
CA LYS A 281 -16.55 -10.87 -4.23
C LYS A 281 -17.98 -11.43 -4.23
N SER A 282 -18.63 -11.47 -5.39
CA SER A 282 -20.05 -11.86 -5.47
C SER A 282 -20.24 -13.32 -5.06
N ALA A 283 -19.43 -14.23 -5.60
CA ALA A 283 -19.39 -15.64 -5.20
C ALA A 283 -19.14 -15.83 -3.69
N THR A 284 -18.14 -15.13 -3.12
CA THR A 284 -17.78 -15.24 -1.70
C THR A 284 -18.89 -14.73 -0.78
N MET A 285 -19.51 -13.59 -1.12
CA MET A 285 -20.62 -13.02 -0.34
C MET A 285 -21.93 -13.80 -0.52
N ALA A 286 -22.12 -14.48 -1.65
CA ALA A 286 -23.26 -15.38 -1.86
C ALA A 286 -23.14 -16.63 -0.99
N VAL A 287 -21.96 -17.29 -0.93
CA VAL A 287 -21.77 -18.48 -0.10
C VAL A 287 -21.85 -18.17 1.40
N ALA A 288 -21.31 -17.03 1.84
CA ALA A 288 -21.33 -16.63 3.24
C ALA A 288 -22.76 -16.40 3.78
N LYS A 289 -23.72 -16.03 2.92
CA LYS A 289 -25.12 -15.75 3.26
C LYS A 289 -26.01 -17.00 3.35
N LYS A 290 -25.52 -18.20 2.99
CA LYS A 290 -26.28 -19.45 3.16
C LYS A 290 -26.45 -19.78 4.64
N SER A 291 -27.61 -20.31 5.01
CA SER A 291 -27.91 -20.70 6.40
C SER A 291 -26.96 -21.80 6.90
N ASP A 292 -26.73 -22.82 6.08
CA ASP A 292 -25.90 -24.01 6.39
C ASP A 292 -24.38 -23.81 6.24
N MET A 293 -23.92 -22.62 5.83
CA MET A 293 -22.49 -22.33 5.71
C MET A 293 -21.78 -22.31 7.07
N THR A 294 -20.62 -22.97 7.16
CA THR A 294 -19.75 -23.04 8.34
C THR A 294 -18.49 -22.18 8.15
N GLU A 295 -17.73 -21.93 9.22
CA GLU A 295 -16.44 -21.22 9.10
C GLU A 295 -15.41 -22.00 8.28
N GLU A 296 -15.34 -23.32 8.48
CA GLU A 296 -14.43 -24.21 7.74
C GLU A 296 -14.73 -24.15 6.24
N PHE A 297 -16.00 -24.26 5.85
CA PHE A 297 -16.41 -24.24 4.45
C PHE A 297 -16.21 -22.85 3.84
N LEU A 298 -16.55 -21.75 4.54
CA LEU A 298 -16.30 -20.40 4.03
C LEU A 298 -14.80 -20.09 3.90
N GLY A 299 -13.99 -20.46 4.89
CA GLY A 299 -12.54 -20.31 4.87
C GLY A 299 -11.91 -21.06 3.69
N ASN A 300 -12.34 -22.30 3.46
CA ASN A 300 -11.85 -23.12 2.36
C ASN A 300 -12.35 -22.63 0.98
N ILE A 301 -13.64 -22.33 0.82
CA ILE A 301 -14.22 -21.84 -0.45
C ILE A 301 -13.60 -20.48 -0.83
N SER A 302 -13.50 -19.53 0.12
CA SER A 302 -12.89 -18.22 -0.15
C SER A 302 -11.40 -18.33 -0.52
N LYS A 303 -10.65 -19.24 0.12
CA LYS A 303 -9.27 -19.55 -0.28
C LYS A 303 -9.22 -20.16 -1.68
N ASN A 304 -10.03 -21.17 -1.97
CA ASN A 304 -10.05 -21.84 -3.26
C ASN A 304 -10.44 -20.87 -4.40
N LEU A 305 -11.36 -19.94 -4.16
CA LEU A 305 -11.70 -18.85 -5.09
C LEU A 305 -10.53 -17.88 -5.31
N PHE A 306 -9.81 -17.53 -4.24
CA PHE A 306 -8.61 -16.68 -4.33
C PHE A 306 -7.50 -17.37 -5.13
N ASP A 307 -7.33 -18.69 -4.96
CA ASP A 307 -6.37 -19.49 -5.71
C ASP A 307 -6.81 -19.67 -7.18
N ASN A 308 -8.09 -19.96 -7.45
CA ASN A 308 -8.68 -20.07 -8.79
C ASN A 308 -10.03 -19.30 -8.95
N PRO A 309 -10.01 -18.10 -9.55
CA PRO A 309 -11.22 -17.28 -9.75
C PRO A 309 -12.19 -17.82 -10.81
N GLU A 310 -11.71 -18.66 -11.74
CA GLU A 310 -12.48 -19.12 -12.92
C GLU A 310 -13.75 -19.92 -12.53
N MET A 311 -13.81 -20.41 -11.29
CA MET A 311 -14.99 -21.10 -10.75
C MET A 311 -15.95 -20.19 -9.97
N SER A 312 -15.70 -18.88 -9.89
CA SER A 312 -16.59 -17.93 -9.17
C SER A 312 -18.03 -18.02 -9.68
N GLU A 313 -18.22 -18.15 -10.99
CA GLU A 313 -19.54 -18.21 -11.63
C GLU A 313 -20.35 -19.46 -11.22
N VAL A 314 -19.71 -20.63 -11.04
CA VAL A 314 -20.41 -21.83 -10.56
C VAL A 314 -20.62 -21.80 -9.05
N VAL A 315 -19.67 -21.29 -8.28
CA VAL A 315 -19.81 -21.15 -6.82
C VAL A 315 -20.96 -20.17 -6.49
N GLU A 316 -21.06 -19.06 -7.20
CA GLU A 316 -22.16 -18.09 -7.07
C GLU A 316 -23.51 -18.68 -7.50
N TYR A 317 -23.54 -19.41 -8.63
CA TYR A 317 -24.75 -20.10 -9.07
C TYR A 317 -25.22 -21.15 -8.05
N GLN A 318 -24.33 -22.01 -7.56
CA GLN A 318 -24.68 -23.02 -6.55
C GLN A 318 -25.12 -22.38 -5.23
N ALA A 319 -24.53 -21.23 -4.85
CA ALA A 319 -24.90 -20.51 -3.64
C ALA A 319 -26.31 -19.93 -3.70
N THR A 320 -26.71 -19.42 -4.86
CA THR A 320 -27.97 -18.69 -5.08
C THR A 320 -29.12 -19.57 -5.61
N ALA A 321 -28.82 -20.69 -6.28
CA ALA A 321 -29.82 -21.56 -6.89
C ALA A 321 -30.80 -22.17 -5.87
N LYS A 322 -32.09 -22.15 -6.23
CA LYS A 322 -33.22 -22.63 -5.43
C LYS A 322 -33.95 -23.78 -6.09
N ASN A 323 -34.56 -24.64 -5.28
CA ASN A 323 -35.61 -25.56 -5.71
C ASN A 323 -36.96 -24.82 -5.86
N ILE A 324 -37.96 -25.50 -6.42
CA ILE A 324 -39.32 -24.96 -6.62
C ILE A 324 -39.99 -24.57 -5.29
N ASP A 325 -39.62 -25.21 -4.17
CA ASP A 325 -40.07 -24.87 -2.82
C ASP A 325 -39.25 -23.76 -2.13
N ASN A 326 -38.44 -23.02 -2.91
CA ASN A 326 -37.56 -21.93 -2.50
C ASN A 326 -36.46 -22.31 -1.47
N LYS A 327 -36.25 -23.61 -1.21
CA LYS A 327 -35.06 -24.09 -0.47
C LYS A 327 -33.84 -24.09 -1.37
N ASP A 328 -32.65 -24.06 -0.76
CA ASP A 328 -31.38 -24.09 -1.50
C ASP A 328 -31.25 -25.38 -2.34
N LYS A 329 -30.75 -25.24 -3.58
CA LYS A 329 -30.51 -26.35 -4.50
C LYS A 329 -29.27 -27.17 -4.14
N PHE A 330 -28.26 -26.48 -3.61
CA PHE A 330 -26.97 -27.02 -3.18
C PHE A 330 -26.74 -26.65 -1.70
N THR A 331 -26.25 -27.61 -0.92
CA THR A 331 -25.76 -27.35 0.44
C THR A 331 -24.40 -26.66 0.42
N ALA A 332 -24.01 -26.00 1.51
CA ALA A 332 -22.65 -25.53 1.74
C ALA A 332 -21.60 -26.64 1.56
N GLY A 333 -21.93 -27.89 1.93
CA GLY A 333 -21.08 -29.06 1.67
C GLY A 333 -20.88 -29.35 0.19
N ASN A 334 -21.95 -29.29 -0.63
CA ASN A 334 -21.84 -29.47 -2.09
C ASN A 334 -20.92 -28.41 -2.72
N ILE A 335 -21.05 -27.15 -2.31
CA ILE A 335 -20.24 -26.04 -2.82
C ILE A 335 -18.78 -26.19 -2.39
N ASN A 336 -18.53 -26.60 -1.14
CA ASN A 336 -17.19 -26.87 -0.65
C ASN A 336 -16.51 -27.98 -1.47
N SER A 337 -17.23 -29.08 -1.75
CA SER A 337 -16.74 -30.16 -2.62
C SER A 337 -16.44 -29.68 -4.05
N THR A 338 -17.32 -28.90 -4.68
CA THR A 338 -17.05 -28.30 -6.01
C THR A 338 -15.83 -27.39 -5.97
N SER A 339 -15.66 -26.57 -4.93
CA SER A 339 -14.49 -25.68 -4.81
C SER A 339 -13.17 -26.46 -4.72
N ASN A 340 -13.18 -27.60 -4.03
CA ASN A 340 -12.01 -28.48 -3.89
C ASN A 340 -11.68 -29.26 -5.18
N GLU A 341 -12.70 -29.59 -5.99
CA GLU A 341 -12.48 -30.16 -7.33
C GLU A 341 -11.88 -29.12 -8.28
N LEU A 342 -12.37 -27.87 -8.22
CA LEU A 342 -12.04 -26.83 -9.20
C LEU A 342 -10.80 -25.99 -8.86
N VAL A 343 -10.28 -26.01 -7.63
CA VAL A 343 -9.13 -25.16 -7.23
C VAL A 343 -7.86 -25.35 -8.09
N ASN A 344 -7.64 -26.53 -8.67
CA ASN A 344 -6.53 -26.81 -9.60
C ASN A 344 -6.99 -27.00 -11.06
N ALA A 345 -8.26 -26.72 -11.37
CA ALA A 345 -8.82 -26.96 -12.70
C ALA A 345 -8.55 -25.78 -13.66
N SER A 346 -8.31 -26.11 -14.95
CA SER A 346 -8.14 -25.09 -15.98
C SER A 346 -9.41 -24.28 -16.22
N ALA A 347 -9.28 -23.02 -16.66
CA ALA A 347 -10.42 -22.16 -17.03
C ALA A 347 -11.43 -22.84 -17.98
N LYS A 348 -10.96 -23.63 -18.96
CA LYS A 348 -11.83 -24.40 -19.87
C LYS A 348 -12.65 -25.47 -19.12
N TYR A 349 -12.05 -26.15 -18.16
CA TYR A 349 -12.75 -27.13 -17.31
C TYR A 349 -13.78 -26.41 -16.42
N CYS A 350 -13.39 -25.32 -15.77
CA CYS A 350 -14.31 -24.50 -14.97
C CYS A 350 -15.51 -24.03 -15.80
N ALA A 351 -15.32 -23.44 -16.98
CA ALA A 351 -16.40 -23.01 -17.86
C ALA A 351 -17.33 -24.16 -18.30
N THR A 352 -16.75 -25.34 -18.62
CA THR A 352 -17.53 -26.54 -18.99
C THR A 352 -18.37 -27.03 -17.81
N TYR A 353 -17.79 -27.04 -16.60
CA TYR A 353 -18.45 -27.43 -15.37
C TYR A 353 -19.56 -26.44 -15.00
N THR A 354 -19.29 -25.14 -15.02
CA THR A 354 -20.28 -24.07 -14.77
C THR A 354 -21.49 -24.20 -15.69
N GLN A 355 -21.27 -24.32 -17.00
CA GLN A 355 -22.36 -24.45 -17.96
C GLN A 355 -23.17 -25.73 -17.72
N THR A 356 -22.50 -26.85 -17.42
CA THR A 356 -23.16 -28.13 -17.16
C THR A 356 -23.97 -28.10 -15.85
N VAL A 357 -23.44 -27.52 -14.76
CA VAL A 357 -24.17 -27.32 -13.50
C VAL A 357 -25.40 -26.43 -13.69
N LYS A 358 -25.29 -25.37 -14.53
CA LYS A 358 -26.42 -24.47 -14.85
C LYS A 358 -27.53 -25.15 -15.66
N GLU A 359 -27.18 -26.06 -16.57
CA GLU A 359 -28.15 -26.85 -17.35
C GLU A 359 -28.82 -27.91 -16.47
N LEU A 360 -28.04 -28.70 -15.73
CA LEU A 360 -28.54 -29.75 -14.83
C LEU A 360 -29.38 -29.19 -13.68
N GLY A 361 -29.02 -28.01 -13.16
CA GLY A 361 -29.70 -27.33 -12.06
C GLY A 361 -31.16 -26.95 -12.35
N GLN A 362 -31.54 -26.86 -13.62
CA GLN A 362 -32.93 -26.65 -14.05
C GLN A 362 -33.83 -27.87 -13.78
N ASN A 363 -33.26 -29.06 -13.58
CA ASN A 363 -34.03 -30.27 -13.33
C ASN A 363 -34.47 -30.37 -11.86
N PRO A 364 -35.79 -30.43 -11.54
CA PRO A 364 -36.26 -30.56 -10.17
C PRO A 364 -36.00 -31.95 -9.55
N LYS A 365 -35.75 -32.99 -10.35
CA LYS A 365 -35.49 -34.35 -9.85
C LYS A 365 -34.07 -34.56 -9.31
N LEU A 366 -33.10 -33.77 -9.75
CA LEU A 366 -31.70 -33.92 -9.35
C LEU A 366 -31.40 -33.10 -8.09
N SER A 367 -30.73 -33.69 -7.12
CA SER A 367 -30.16 -32.97 -5.98
C SER A 367 -28.88 -32.23 -6.38
N GLY A 368 -28.44 -31.28 -5.55
CA GLY A 368 -27.14 -30.64 -5.72
C GLY A 368 -25.95 -31.62 -5.71
N SER A 369 -26.09 -32.79 -5.09
CA SER A 369 -25.07 -33.84 -5.14
C SER A 369 -25.03 -34.54 -6.50
N ASP A 370 -26.19 -34.90 -7.03
CA ASP A 370 -26.32 -35.56 -8.34
C ASP A 370 -25.78 -34.66 -9.45
N ILE A 371 -26.15 -33.37 -9.40
CA ILE A 371 -25.69 -32.35 -10.35
C ILE A 371 -24.16 -32.23 -10.32
N ASN A 372 -23.54 -32.20 -9.14
CA ASN A 372 -22.09 -32.11 -9.02
C ASN A 372 -21.39 -33.35 -9.58
N SER A 373 -21.89 -34.56 -9.30
CA SER A 373 -21.32 -35.80 -9.86
C SER A 373 -21.45 -35.85 -11.38
N ILE A 374 -22.62 -35.55 -11.93
CA ILE A 374 -22.85 -35.58 -13.39
C ILE A 374 -22.04 -34.49 -14.11
N ALA A 375 -21.95 -33.27 -13.53
CA ALA A 375 -21.12 -32.20 -14.08
C ALA A 375 -19.62 -32.53 -14.03
N SER A 376 -19.17 -33.23 -13.00
CA SER A 376 -17.80 -33.71 -12.85
C SER A 376 -17.43 -34.73 -13.94
N ASP A 377 -18.28 -35.72 -14.18
CA ASP A 377 -18.14 -36.71 -15.26
C ASP A 377 -18.09 -36.04 -16.64
N ILE A 378 -19.07 -35.19 -16.95
CA ILE A 378 -19.17 -34.48 -18.23
C ILE A 378 -18.00 -33.51 -18.45
N SER A 379 -17.48 -32.87 -17.40
CA SER A 379 -16.35 -31.94 -17.55
C SER A 379 -15.02 -32.66 -17.78
N LYS A 380 -14.90 -33.91 -17.30
CA LYS A 380 -13.76 -34.81 -17.59
C LYS A 380 -13.87 -35.43 -18.99
N HIS A 381 -15.09 -35.71 -19.43
CA HIS A 381 -15.40 -36.36 -20.71
C HIS A 381 -16.50 -35.60 -21.47
N PRO A 382 -16.23 -34.42 -22.06
CA PRO A 382 -17.24 -33.60 -22.73
C PRO A 382 -18.03 -34.33 -23.83
N GLU A 383 -17.40 -35.33 -24.45
CA GLU A 383 -17.99 -36.26 -25.42
C GLU A 383 -19.23 -37.03 -24.92
N ILE A 384 -19.44 -37.18 -23.61
CA ILE A 384 -20.62 -37.87 -23.06
C ILE A 384 -21.83 -36.95 -22.88
N LYS A 385 -21.66 -35.62 -23.00
CA LYS A 385 -22.68 -34.63 -22.61
C LYS A 385 -24.04 -34.93 -23.22
N ASP A 386 -24.12 -35.05 -24.54
CA ASP A 386 -25.40 -35.18 -25.24
C ASP A 386 -26.11 -36.49 -24.87
N ARG A 387 -25.37 -37.61 -24.77
CA ARG A 387 -25.89 -38.92 -24.30
C ARG A 387 -26.52 -38.82 -22.91
N VAL A 388 -25.88 -38.09 -21.99
CA VAL A 388 -26.36 -37.95 -20.61
C VAL A 388 -27.53 -36.96 -20.53
N MET A 389 -27.48 -35.84 -21.26
CA MET A 389 -28.57 -34.86 -21.29
C MET A 389 -29.85 -35.42 -21.93
N GLU A 390 -29.73 -36.23 -23.00
CA GLU A 390 -30.87 -36.95 -23.58
C GLU A 390 -31.50 -37.92 -22.56
N LYS A 391 -30.68 -38.66 -21.80
CA LYS A 391 -31.14 -39.56 -20.73
C LYS A 391 -31.97 -38.82 -19.66
N ILE A 392 -31.56 -37.60 -19.33
CA ILE A 392 -32.21 -36.72 -18.36
C ILE A 392 -33.54 -36.17 -18.91
N GLN A 393 -33.55 -35.71 -20.17
CA GLN A 393 -34.74 -35.17 -20.84
C GLN A 393 -35.84 -36.22 -21.07
N ASN A 394 -35.47 -37.48 -21.30
CA ASN A 394 -36.40 -38.60 -21.45
C ASN A 394 -37.29 -38.87 -20.22
N GLY A 395 -37.01 -38.26 -19.06
CA GLY A 395 -37.94 -38.11 -17.92
C GLY A 395 -38.26 -39.37 -17.12
N ASN A 396 -38.13 -40.57 -17.70
CA ASN A 396 -38.53 -41.86 -17.11
C ASN A 396 -37.54 -42.43 -16.08
N TYR A 397 -36.33 -41.87 -15.98
CA TYR A 397 -35.29 -42.34 -15.07
C TYR A 397 -35.33 -41.62 -13.70
N THR A 398 -34.87 -42.31 -12.67
CA THR A 398 -34.57 -41.75 -11.34
C THR A 398 -33.22 -41.03 -11.32
N ALA A 399 -32.98 -40.18 -10.31
CA ALA A 399 -31.69 -39.50 -10.15
C ALA A 399 -30.52 -40.50 -10.02
N ASP A 400 -30.70 -41.55 -9.21
CA ASP A 400 -29.78 -42.69 -9.06
C ASP A 400 -29.36 -43.32 -10.40
N GLU A 401 -30.33 -43.57 -11.29
CA GLU A 401 -30.07 -44.17 -12.61
C GLU A 401 -29.34 -43.21 -13.54
N ILE A 402 -29.65 -41.91 -13.47
CA ILE A 402 -28.98 -40.86 -14.24
C ILE A 402 -27.51 -40.73 -13.80
N VAL A 403 -27.24 -40.67 -12.48
CA VAL A 403 -25.86 -40.60 -11.95
C VAL A 403 -25.06 -41.86 -12.30
N LYS A 404 -25.67 -43.05 -12.17
CA LYS A 404 -25.01 -44.32 -12.56
C LYS A 404 -24.74 -44.38 -14.07
N TYR A 405 -25.64 -43.84 -14.90
CA TYR A 405 -25.47 -43.77 -16.35
C TYR A 405 -24.36 -42.77 -16.75
N SER A 406 -24.30 -41.60 -16.11
CA SER A 406 -23.21 -40.62 -16.28
C SER A 406 -21.84 -41.25 -16.01
N LEU A 407 -21.69 -41.86 -14.83
CA LEU A 407 -20.45 -42.52 -14.42
C LEU A 407 -20.07 -43.70 -15.33
N GLN A 408 -21.05 -44.39 -15.89
CA GLN A 408 -20.83 -45.46 -16.87
C GLN A 408 -20.33 -44.89 -18.21
N CYS A 409 -20.93 -43.81 -18.72
CA CYS A 409 -20.46 -43.15 -19.94
C CYS A 409 -19.05 -42.57 -19.78
N ALA A 410 -18.72 -42.00 -18.61
CA ALA A 410 -17.36 -41.52 -18.32
C ALA A 410 -16.33 -42.67 -18.34
N LYS A 411 -16.67 -43.84 -17.77
CA LYS A 411 -15.80 -45.03 -17.81
C LYS A 411 -15.62 -45.59 -19.22
N GLU A 412 -16.66 -45.59 -20.04
CA GLU A 412 -16.58 -45.96 -21.46
C GLU A 412 -15.60 -45.03 -22.20
N ALA A 413 -15.80 -43.71 -22.10
CA ALA A 413 -14.94 -42.72 -22.74
C ALA A 413 -13.48 -42.78 -22.25
N GLN A 414 -13.25 -43.04 -20.96
CA GLN A 414 -11.92 -43.25 -20.41
C GLN A 414 -11.25 -44.52 -20.96
N ALA A 415 -12.01 -45.62 -21.11
CA ALA A 415 -11.50 -46.87 -21.68
C ALA A 415 -11.14 -46.73 -23.18
N ASP A 416 -11.97 -46.05 -23.98
CA ASP A 416 -11.73 -45.84 -25.40
C ASP A 416 -10.47 -44.98 -25.66
N ASN A 417 -10.26 -43.93 -24.86
CA ASN A 417 -9.03 -43.12 -24.91
C ASN A 417 -7.77 -43.96 -24.63
N ILE A 418 -7.83 -44.90 -23.67
CA ILE A 418 -6.73 -45.84 -23.40
C ILE A 418 -6.52 -46.79 -24.59
N ASN A 419 -7.61 -47.28 -25.21
CA ASN A 419 -7.56 -48.24 -26.29
C ASN A 419 -6.95 -47.67 -27.58
N ASP A 420 -7.22 -46.41 -27.93
CA ASP A 420 -6.57 -45.73 -29.06
C ASP A 420 -5.09 -45.40 -28.79
N SER A 421 -4.71 -45.16 -27.54
CA SER A 421 -3.29 -45.06 -27.14
C SER A 421 -2.55 -46.41 -27.27
N ALA A 422 -3.24 -47.54 -27.16
CA ALA A 422 -2.68 -48.86 -27.42
C ALA A 422 -2.56 -49.17 -28.92
N LYS A 423 -3.55 -48.78 -29.74
CA LYS A 423 -3.53 -48.98 -31.21
C LYS A 423 -2.33 -48.31 -31.90
N THR A 424 -1.78 -47.24 -31.32
CA THR A 424 -0.61 -46.53 -31.88
C THR A 424 0.75 -47.18 -31.55
N VAL A 425 0.78 -48.29 -30.79
CA VAL A 425 2.03 -48.96 -30.36
C VAL A 425 2.07 -50.47 -30.71
N SER A 426 1.17 -50.99 -31.56
CA SER A 426 1.22 -52.40 -31.99
C SER A 426 0.71 -52.67 -33.40
N SER A 427 1.55 -52.40 -34.40
CA SER A 427 1.42 -52.97 -35.75
C SER A 427 2.76 -53.13 -36.48
N VAL A 428 3.70 -53.88 -35.89
CA VAL A 428 4.90 -54.38 -36.60
C VAL A 428 5.08 -55.87 -36.30
N THR A 429 5.34 -56.66 -37.34
CA THR A 429 5.58 -58.12 -37.32
C THR A 429 4.35 -59.04 -37.17
N VAL A 430 3.72 -59.36 -38.31
CA VAL A 430 3.43 -60.76 -38.69
C VAL A 430 3.73 -60.89 -40.20
N THR A 431 4.34 -62.00 -40.63
CA THR A 431 4.78 -62.21 -42.02
C THR A 431 4.16 -63.46 -42.67
N ASN A 432 3.74 -63.28 -43.93
CA ASN A 432 3.61 -64.26 -45.02
C ASN A 432 2.52 -65.36 -45.01
N ASN A 433 1.79 -65.38 -46.14
CA ASN A 433 1.09 -66.51 -46.80
C ASN A 433 -0.20 -67.02 -46.11
N VAL A 434 -1.20 -67.58 -46.80
CA VAL A 434 -1.27 -68.20 -48.16
C VAL A 434 -2.47 -67.65 -48.99
N SER A 435 -2.46 -67.91 -50.31
CA SER A 435 -3.53 -67.64 -51.30
C SER A 435 -4.77 -68.58 -51.12
N SER A 436 -5.90 -68.54 -51.84
CA SER A 436 -6.21 -67.99 -53.18
C SER A 436 -7.73 -67.92 -53.49
N LYS A 437 -8.14 -67.03 -54.42
CA LYS A 437 -9.39 -67.06 -55.24
C LYS A 437 -10.73 -66.95 -54.46
N GLU A 438 -11.88 -66.48 -54.98
CA GLU A 438 -12.32 -65.68 -56.16
C GLU A 438 -13.78 -65.20 -55.88
N SER A 439 -14.42 -64.24 -56.57
CA SER A 439 -14.04 -63.45 -57.76
C SER A 439 -14.74 -62.07 -57.79
N GLU A 440 -14.33 -61.23 -58.75
CA GLU A 440 -15.11 -60.44 -59.74
C GLU A 440 -16.61 -60.06 -59.54
N THR A 441 -17.14 -58.97 -60.13
CA THR A 441 -16.59 -58.03 -61.15
C THR A 441 -17.20 -56.60 -61.10
N THR A 442 -16.38 -55.57 -61.41
CA THR A 442 -16.73 -54.25 -62.04
C THR A 442 -17.70 -53.28 -61.33
N ALA A 443 -17.65 -51.94 -61.52
CA ALA A 443 -16.81 -51.06 -62.35
C ALA A 443 -16.37 -49.84 -61.52
N LYS A 444 -15.07 -49.54 -61.36
CA LYS A 444 -14.19 -48.71 -62.24
C LYS A 444 -14.51 -47.19 -62.23
N THR A 445 -13.77 -46.37 -61.45
CA THR A 445 -12.53 -45.60 -61.78
C THR A 445 -12.81 -44.28 -62.53
N SER A 446 -12.07 -43.18 -62.36
CA SER A 446 -10.64 -42.96 -61.99
C SER A 446 -10.51 -41.77 -61.00
N ALA A 447 -9.55 -41.67 -60.06
CA ALA A 447 -8.08 -41.51 -60.20
C ALA A 447 -7.71 -40.29 -61.09
N THR A 448 -6.87 -39.33 -60.65
CA THR A 448 -5.48 -39.53 -60.16
C THR A 448 -5.05 -38.80 -58.88
N ASN A 449 -4.02 -39.37 -58.25
CA ASN A 449 -3.09 -38.85 -57.22
C ASN A 449 -1.64 -39.02 -57.83
N PRO A 450 -0.45 -38.93 -57.14
CA PRO A 450 -0.10 -38.67 -55.72
C PRO A 450 1.12 -37.69 -55.54
N ILE A 451 1.88 -37.78 -54.41
CA ILE A 451 3.31 -37.37 -54.18
C ILE A 451 3.54 -35.85 -53.90
N GLN A 452 4.33 -35.33 -52.92
CA GLN A 452 5.11 -35.78 -51.73
C GLN A 452 5.12 -34.58 -50.72
N ASN A 453 4.90 -34.71 -49.40
CA ASN A 453 5.78 -35.16 -48.29
C ASN A 453 6.89 -34.17 -47.82
N LYS A 454 6.77 -33.67 -46.56
CA LYS A 454 7.66 -32.74 -45.80
C LYS A 454 7.71 -31.30 -46.38
N THR A 455 7.94 -30.22 -45.62
CA THR A 455 8.64 -30.03 -44.33
C THR A 455 8.08 -28.81 -43.55
N SER A 456 8.60 -28.56 -42.34
CA SER A 456 8.63 -27.27 -41.61
C SER A 456 7.44 -26.87 -40.73
N GLN A 457 7.68 -26.95 -39.41
CA GLN A 457 7.12 -26.02 -38.43
C GLN A 457 7.71 -24.60 -38.64
N GLN A 458 7.17 -23.60 -37.94
CA GLN A 458 7.59 -22.17 -37.91
C GLN A 458 7.12 -21.27 -39.09
N ALA A 459 5.90 -20.72 -39.01
CA ALA A 459 5.53 -19.47 -39.72
C ALA A 459 4.23 -18.80 -39.17
N ALA A 460 4.12 -18.52 -37.86
CA ALA A 460 2.94 -17.83 -37.30
C ALA A 460 3.21 -17.06 -35.97
N LYS A 461 4.16 -16.12 -35.96
CA LYS A 461 4.37 -15.20 -34.82
C LYS A 461 4.82 -13.81 -35.27
N ARG A 462 3.89 -12.83 -35.27
CA ARG A 462 4.04 -11.43 -34.77
C ARG A 462 2.83 -10.54 -35.14
N PHE A 463 2.57 -9.57 -34.25
CA PHE A 463 1.57 -8.48 -34.27
C PHE A 463 1.59 -7.65 -35.58
N TYR A 464 0.57 -6.87 -35.99
CA TYR A 464 -0.21 -5.79 -35.31
C TYR A 464 -1.56 -5.55 -36.05
N VAL A 465 -2.60 -4.83 -35.57
CA VAL A 465 -3.21 -4.56 -34.24
C VAL A 465 -4.55 -3.77 -34.45
N ASN A 466 -5.29 -3.39 -33.38
CA ASN A 466 -6.46 -2.47 -33.35
C ASN A 466 -7.76 -2.86 -34.09
N LYS A 467 -8.80 -3.23 -33.31
CA LYS A 467 -9.94 -2.33 -33.05
C LYS A 467 -10.81 -2.79 -31.86
N GLN A 468 -10.71 -2.06 -30.75
CA GLN A 468 -11.73 -1.94 -29.70
C GLN A 468 -11.68 -0.49 -29.20
N GLU A 469 -12.72 0.28 -29.51
CA GLU A 469 -12.96 1.64 -29.01
C GLU A 469 -14.39 1.68 -28.44
N ASN A 470 -14.64 2.62 -27.52
CA ASN A 470 -15.86 2.77 -26.71
C ASN A 470 -16.11 1.58 -25.76
N ASP A 471 -15.56 1.59 -24.54
CA ASP A 471 -16.35 2.00 -23.36
C ASP A 471 -15.54 2.65 -22.22
N THR A 472 -14.23 2.86 -22.38
CA THR A 472 -13.34 3.37 -21.31
C THR A 472 -13.49 4.87 -21.00
N THR A 473 -14.30 5.61 -21.75
CA THR A 473 -14.39 7.08 -21.66
C THR A 473 -14.99 7.57 -20.34
N LYS A 474 -16.07 6.95 -19.85
CA LYS A 474 -16.79 7.42 -18.66
C LYS A 474 -16.00 7.26 -17.34
N PHE A 475 -15.19 6.21 -17.21
CA PHE A 475 -14.34 6.03 -16.02
C PHE A 475 -13.17 7.01 -16.02
N LYS A 476 -12.54 7.26 -17.17
CA LYS A 476 -11.41 8.18 -17.27
C LYS A 476 -11.78 9.64 -17.04
N GLU A 477 -13.00 10.06 -17.33
CA GLU A 477 -13.44 11.43 -17.03
C GLU A 477 -13.53 11.68 -15.51
N GLN A 478 -14.03 10.74 -14.71
CA GLN A 478 -14.07 10.89 -13.25
C GLN A 478 -12.69 10.74 -12.58
N GLU A 479 -11.84 9.80 -13.04
CA GLU A 479 -10.46 9.72 -12.53
C GLU A 479 -9.63 10.96 -12.93
N ASN A 480 -9.85 11.52 -14.13
CA ASN A 480 -9.22 12.77 -14.54
C ASN A 480 -9.76 13.99 -13.78
N GLU A 481 -11.05 14.08 -13.47
CA GLU A 481 -11.57 15.19 -12.64
C GLU A 481 -11.00 15.18 -11.22
N ILE A 482 -10.81 14.01 -10.62
CA ILE A 482 -10.26 13.88 -9.27
C ILE A 482 -8.75 14.13 -9.28
N SER A 483 -8.00 13.54 -10.23
CA SER A 483 -6.55 13.79 -10.35
C SER A 483 -6.23 15.21 -10.83
N ALA A 484 -7.11 15.86 -11.61
CA ALA A 484 -6.98 17.28 -11.93
C ALA A 484 -7.13 18.19 -10.71
N LYS A 485 -7.82 17.76 -9.65
CA LYS A 485 -8.03 18.55 -8.42
C LYS A 485 -7.03 18.22 -7.30
N VAL A 486 -6.08 17.30 -7.52
CA VAL A 486 -5.16 16.83 -6.46
C VAL A 486 -3.70 16.71 -6.92
N VAL A 487 -2.82 17.50 -6.31
CA VAL A 487 -1.36 17.43 -6.44
C VAL A 487 -0.82 16.44 -5.42
N THR A 488 0.01 15.47 -5.84
CA THR A 488 0.66 14.52 -4.92
C THR A 488 2.15 14.80 -4.80
N ILE A 489 2.63 15.13 -3.60
CA ILE A 489 4.04 15.43 -3.30
C ILE A 489 4.54 14.45 -2.23
N ASN A 490 5.52 13.61 -2.57
CA ASN A 490 6.06 12.56 -1.68
C ASN A 490 4.97 11.71 -1.00
N GLY A 491 3.97 11.27 -1.78
CA GLY A 491 2.86 10.43 -1.30
C GLY A 491 1.74 11.17 -0.56
N LYS A 492 1.85 12.49 -0.33
CA LYS A 492 0.77 13.30 0.27
C LYS A 492 0.01 14.09 -0.78
N SER A 493 -1.32 14.03 -0.71
CA SER A 493 -2.26 14.71 -1.60
C SER A 493 -2.65 16.09 -1.08
N TYR A 494 -2.70 17.08 -1.98
CA TYR A 494 -3.07 18.47 -1.71
C TYR A 494 -4.01 18.98 -2.80
N ASP A 495 -4.95 19.85 -2.45
CA ASP A 495 -5.88 20.52 -3.37
C ASP A 495 -5.14 21.35 -4.44
N ARG A 496 -5.32 21.02 -5.73
CA ARG A 496 -4.60 21.68 -6.84
C ARG A 496 -4.97 23.13 -6.97
N ASP A 497 -6.26 23.49 -6.91
CA ASP A 497 -6.70 24.86 -7.17
C ASP A 497 -6.19 25.82 -6.09
N LYS A 498 -6.18 25.37 -4.83
CA LYS A 498 -5.55 26.08 -3.71
C LYS A 498 -4.04 26.23 -3.94
N VAL A 499 -3.32 25.15 -4.23
CA VAL A 499 -1.86 25.18 -4.46
C VAL A 499 -1.51 26.09 -5.66
N PHE A 500 -2.23 25.96 -6.77
CA PHE A 500 -2.07 26.77 -7.97
C PHE A 500 -2.26 28.26 -7.67
N HIS A 501 -3.39 28.65 -7.08
CA HIS A 501 -3.69 30.04 -6.74
C HIS A 501 -2.58 30.70 -5.90
N LYS A 502 -2.00 29.96 -4.96
CA LYS A 502 -0.86 30.40 -4.13
C LYS A 502 0.43 30.56 -4.94
N LEU A 503 0.71 29.61 -5.84
CA LEU A 503 1.83 29.73 -6.79
C LEU A 503 1.62 30.90 -7.75
N THR A 504 0.37 31.22 -8.14
CA THR A 504 0.05 32.43 -8.93
C THR A 504 0.35 33.71 -8.16
N ILE A 505 0.02 33.77 -6.87
CA ILE A 505 0.35 34.94 -6.02
C ILE A 505 1.87 35.17 -5.93
N GLN A 506 2.67 34.10 -5.77
CA GLN A 506 4.11 34.25 -5.49
C GLN A 506 5.01 34.18 -6.74
N PHE A 507 4.59 33.51 -7.81
CA PHE A 507 5.36 33.36 -9.05
C PHE A 507 4.65 33.90 -10.30
N GLY A 508 3.37 34.29 -10.22
CA GLY A 508 2.59 34.77 -11.36
C GLY A 508 2.52 33.72 -12.47
N THR A 509 2.93 34.10 -13.68
CA THR A 509 3.01 33.24 -14.88
C THR A 509 3.78 31.92 -14.70
N LEU A 510 4.70 31.82 -13.73
CA LEU A 510 5.46 30.58 -13.47
C LEU A 510 4.66 29.51 -12.71
N ALA A 511 3.45 29.83 -12.23
CA ALA A 511 2.70 28.98 -11.31
C ALA A 511 2.45 27.56 -11.82
N GLU A 512 2.03 27.42 -13.08
CA GLU A 512 1.73 26.11 -13.67
C GLU A 512 3.01 25.28 -13.86
N GLN A 513 4.06 25.86 -14.44
CA GLN A 513 5.35 25.17 -14.62
C GLN A 513 5.98 24.74 -13.28
N VAL A 514 5.87 25.57 -12.23
CA VAL A 514 6.31 25.17 -10.88
C VAL A 514 5.46 24.01 -10.37
N LEU A 515 4.13 24.12 -10.48
CA LEU A 515 3.14 23.13 -10.02
C LEU A 515 3.34 21.76 -10.69
N GLU A 516 3.46 21.75 -12.02
CA GLU A 516 3.71 20.56 -12.84
C GLU A 516 4.97 19.83 -12.38
N ASN A 517 6.05 20.56 -12.09
CA ASN A 517 7.34 19.97 -11.71
C ASN A 517 7.49 19.64 -10.21
N LEU A 518 6.52 19.95 -9.34
CA LEU A 518 6.60 19.65 -7.89
C LEU A 518 6.76 18.15 -7.55
N HIS A 519 6.52 17.26 -8.50
CA HIS A 519 6.70 15.82 -8.34
C HIS A 519 8.12 15.32 -8.68
N ASP A 520 8.95 16.13 -9.34
CA ASP A 520 10.32 15.76 -9.73
C ASP A 520 11.35 16.07 -8.62
N PRO A 521 12.10 15.06 -8.12
CA PRO A 521 13.19 15.27 -7.17
C PRO A 521 14.29 16.24 -7.64
N ALA A 522 14.59 16.34 -8.95
CA ALA A 522 15.61 17.25 -9.46
C ALA A 522 15.14 18.71 -9.40
N PHE A 523 13.89 18.99 -9.79
CA PHE A 523 13.26 20.30 -9.61
C PHE A 523 13.11 20.70 -8.14
N LEU A 524 12.86 19.75 -7.22
CA LEU A 524 12.90 20.04 -5.78
C LEU A 524 14.29 20.51 -5.31
N ASP A 525 15.36 20.01 -5.92
CA ASP A 525 16.73 20.49 -5.67
C ASP A 525 17.03 21.86 -6.32
N VAL A 526 16.36 22.20 -7.44
CA VAL A 526 16.34 23.56 -8.03
C VAL A 526 15.63 24.56 -7.11
N LEU A 527 14.42 24.23 -6.63
CA LEU A 527 13.65 25.05 -5.66
C LEU A 527 14.42 25.29 -4.36
N LYS A 528 15.06 24.25 -3.82
CA LYS A 528 16.00 24.31 -2.68
C LYS A 528 17.19 25.24 -2.97
N THR A 529 17.73 25.22 -4.18
CA THR A 529 18.89 26.03 -4.56
C THR A 529 18.55 27.51 -4.65
N TYR A 530 17.44 27.90 -5.28
CA TYR A 530 17.14 29.31 -5.55
C TYR A 530 16.13 29.94 -4.58
N GLY A 531 15.20 29.16 -4.00
CA GLY A 531 14.14 29.67 -3.14
C GLY A 531 13.10 30.47 -3.92
N SER A 532 12.60 31.56 -3.35
CA SER A 532 11.58 32.42 -3.98
C SER A 532 12.09 33.36 -5.09
N ASN A 533 13.32 33.18 -5.59
CA ASN A 533 13.86 34.01 -6.67
C ASN A 533 13.27 33.57 -8.03
N LYS A 534 12.18 34.21 -8.46
CA LYS A 534 11.46 33.88 -9.70
C LYS A 534 12.38 33.79 -10.92
N ILE A 535 13.31 34.75 -11.08
CA ILE A 535 14.23 34.83 -12.22
C ILE A 535 15.10 33.57 -12.29
N LEU A 536 15.68 33.15 -11.16
CA LEU A 536 16.56 31.97 -11.12
C LEU A 536 15.80 30.64 -11.20
N LEU A 537 14.52 30.61 -10.82
CA LEU A 537 13.65 29.45 -11.09
C LEU A 537 13.31 29.35 -12.58
N GLN A 538 12.95 30.46 -13.23
CA GLN A 538 12.73 30.51 -14.68
C GLN A 538 13.98 30.05 -15.42
N ALA A 539 15.15 30.61 -15.07
CA ALA A 539 16.44 30.29 -15.64
C ALA A 539 16.80 28.79 -15.52
N ALA A 540 16.48 28.16 -14.38
CA ALA A 540 16.77 26.76 -14.14
C ALA A 540 15.79 25.79 -14.86
N LEU A 541 14.56 26.25 -15.14
CA LEU A 541 13.57 25.50 -15.92
C LEU A 541 13.81 25.62 -17.43
N GLU A 542 14.15 26.82 -17.92
CA GLU A 542 14.22 27.12 -19.36
C GLU A 542 15.64 27.01 -19.94
N GLN A 543 16.66 27.46 -19.21
CA GLN A 543 18.03 27.59 -19.72
C GLN A 543 19.09 27.19 -18.66
N PRO A 544 19.02 25.97 -18.08
CA PRO A 544 19.92 25.55 -17.01
C PRO A 544 21.41 25.63 -17.41
N GLU A 545 21.75 25.40 -18.68
CA GLU A 545 23.12 25.55 -19.18
C GLU A 545 23.69 26.97 -19.03
N VAL A 546 22.89 28.00 -19.31
CA VAL A 546 23.32 29.41 -19.19
C VAL A 546 23.58 29.73 -17.72
N LEU A 547 22.71 29.24 -16.85
CA LEU A 547 22.80 29.43 -15.41
C LEU A 547 24.07 28.76 -14.81
N GLU A 548 24.44 27.56 -15.26
CA GLU A 548 25.71 26.92 -14.85
C GLU A 548 26.95 27.59 -15.45
N LYS A 549 26.90 28.07 -16.71
CA LYS A 549 27.99 28.87 -17.33
C LYS A 549 28.25 30.18 -16.55
N LEU A 550 27.20 30.86 -16.09
CA LEU A 550 27.31 32.06 -15.25
C LEU A 550 27.93 31.76 -13.87
N LYS A 551 27.44 30.71 -13.18
CA LYS A 551 27.97 30.26 -11.86
C LYS A 551 29.46 29.91 -11.92
N SER A 552 29.89 29.20 -12.96
CA SER A 552 31.27 28.73 -13.12
C SER A 552 32.23 29.86 -13.53
N THR A 553 31.72 30.90 -14.20
CA THR A 553 32.52 32.07 -14.61
C THR A 553 32.88 32.99 -13.44
N CYS A 554 31.96 33.19 -12.48
CA CYS A 554 32.19 34.02 -11.30
C CYS A 554 31.30 33.61 -10.12
N LYS A 555 31.85 33.64 -8.89
CA LYS A 555 31.12 33.34 -7.65
C LYS A 555 30.24 34.52 -7.22
N LEU A 556 29.02 34.57 -7.75
CA LEU A 556 28.03 35.63 -7.50
C LEU A 556 27.12 35.32 -6.29
N SER A 557 26.47 36.35 -5.72
CA SER A 557 25.34 36.14 -4.80
C SER A 557 24.08 35.75 -5.57
N LYS A 558 23.03 35.29 -4.87
CA LYS A 558 21.73 35.00 -5.51
C LYS A 558 21.07 36.23 -6.16
N THR A 559 21.34 37.43 -5.64
CA THR A 559 20.78 38.67 -6.20
C THR A 559 21.57 39.09 -7.44
N ASP A 560 22.90 39.09 -7.35
CA ASP A 560 23.79 39.41 -8.47
C ASP A 560 23.55 38.44 -9.65
N LEU A 561 23.50 37.12 -9.38
CA LEU A 561 23.30 36.09 -10.39
C LEU A 561 21.98 36.26 -11.15
N ALA A 562 20.92 36.72 -10.47
CA ALA A 562 19.63 37.00 -11.09
C ALA A 562 19.71 38.21 -12.02
N GLN A 563 20.23 39.34 -11.53
CA GLN A 563 20.38 40.58 -12.32
C GLN A 563 21.33 40.40 -13.52
N THR A 564 22.35 39.56 -13.35
CA THR A 564 23.25 39.10 -14.40
C THR A 564 22.49 38.28 -15.46
N TYR A 565 21.71 37.27 -15.05
CA TYR A 565 20.92 36.44 -15.97
C TYR A 565 19.87 37.25 -16.74
N GLU A 566 19.24 38.26 -16.13
CA GLU A 566 18.29 39.17 -16.81
C GLU A 566 18.88 39.91 -18.02
N GLN A 567 20.22 40.03 -18.13
CA GLN A 567 20.85 40.66 -19.30
C GLN A 567 21.11 39.66 -20.45
N CYS A 568 21.09 38.35 -20.18
CA CYS A 568 21.35 37.26 -21.13
C CYS A 568 20.18 37.02 -22.11
N THR A 569 19.64 38.10 -22.71
CA THR A 569 18.40 38.06 -23.50
C THR A 569 18.56 37.48 -24.91
N ASN A 570 19.79 37.13 -25.32
CA ASN A 570 20.15 36.43 -26.57
C ASN A 570 21.60 35.90 -26.43
N SER A 571 22.10 35.20 -27.45
CA SER A 571 23.49 34.68 -27.48
C SER A 571 24.53 35.80 -27.30
N THR A 572 24.52 36.82 -28.14
CA THR A 572 25.50 37.94 -28.12
C THR A 572 25.60 38.59 -26.73
N ASN A 573 24.47 38.90 -26.08
CA ASN A 573 24.47 39.48 -24.74
C ASN A 573 24.94 38.49 -23.67
N THR A 574 24.72 37.18 -23.88
CA THR A 574 25.22 36.12 -22.98
C THR A 574 26.74 35.98 -23.10
N ASP A 575 27.28 36.00 -24.31
CA ASP A 575 28.72 35.94 -24.56
C ASP A 575 29.44 37.17 -24.02
N ILE A 576 28.89 38.38 -24.25
CA ILE A 576 29.36 39.63 -23.64
C ILE A 576 29.32 39.54 -22.11
N MET A 577 28.22 39.05 -21.52
CA MET A 577 28.10 38.91 -20.07
C MET A 577 29.14 37.94 -19.50
N LEU A 578 29.34 36.77 -20.12
CA LEU A 578 30.34 35.78 -19.70
C LEU A 578 31.76 36.36 -19.81
N LEU A 579 32.11 37.01 -20.93
CA LEU A 579 33.41 37.64 -21.12
C LEU A 579 33.65 38.79 -20.14
N ALA A 580 32.65 39.66 -19.93
CA ALA A 580 32.72 40.79 -19.01
C ALA A 580 32.79 40.34 -17.53
N LEU A 581 32.03 39.32 -17.13
CA LEU A 581 32.17 38.67 -15.80
C LEU A 581 33.55 38.04 -15.65
N SER A 582 34.05 37.36 -16.69
CA SER A 582 35.35 36.69 -16.65
C SER A 582 36.50 37.69 -16.43
N THR A 583 36.38 38.88 -17.04
CA THR A 583 37.38 39.96 -17.03
C THR A 583 37.27 40.86 -15.78
N THR A 584 36.06 41.29 -15.41
CA THR A 584 35.86 42.26 -14.31
C THR A 584 35.75 41.60 -12.93
N LYS A 585 35.38 40.31 -12.87
CA LYS A 585 34.99 39.58 -11.65
C LYS A 585 33.94 40.32 -10.79
N ASN A 586 33.10 41.15 -11.41
CA ASN A 586 32.13 41.99 -10.72
C ASN A 586 30.82 42.08 -11.52
N ALA A 587 29.71 41.61 -10.94
CA ALA A 587 28.42 41.56 -11.63
C ALA A 587 27.93 42.94 -12.09
N HIS A 588 28.05 43.97 -11.25
CA HIS A 588 27.54 45.31 -11.57
C HIS A 588 28.27 45.89 -12.80
N LYS A 589 29.59 45.75 -12.88
CA LYS A 589 30.38 46.17 -14.06
C LYS A 589 30.09 45.34 -15.31
N ALA A 590 29.87 44.04 -15.16
CA ALA A 590 29.51 43.19 -16.30
C ALA A 590 28.10 43.52 -16.86
N ILE A 591 27.15 43.82 -15.96
CA ILE A 591 25.82 44.32 -16.29
C ILE A 591 25.89 45.68 -16.98
N GLU A 592 26.74 46.59 -16.52
CA GLU A 592 26.98 47.90 -17.14
C GLU A 592 27.52 47.76 -18.58
N ILE A 593 28.58 46.96 -18.79
CA ILE A 593 29.16 46.69 -20.11
C ILE A 593 28.12 46.06 -21.06
N THR A 594 27.39 45.04 -20.61
CA THR A 594 26.35 44.37 -21.42
C THR A 594 25.21 45.33 -21.77
N LYS A 595 24.81 46.20 -20.83
CA LYS A 595 23.77 47.22 -21.08
C LYS A 595 24.24 48.30 -22.05
N HIS A 596 25.45 48.85 -21.90
CA HIS A 596 25.96 49.84 -22.85
C HIS A 596 26.12 49.26 -24.26
N SER A 597 26.68 48.06 -24.38
CA SER A 597 26.77 47.34 -25.66
C SER A 597 25.40 47.16 -26.33
N LYS A 598 24.39 46.74 -25.57
CA LYS A 598 23.00 46.59 -26.03
C LYS A 598 22.33 47.93 -26.40
N THR A 599 22.56 48.98 -25.63
CA THR A 599 21.96 50.32 -25.85
C THR A 599 22.51 51.00 -27.10
N PHE A 600 23.80 50.88 -27.37
CA PHE A 600 24.46 51.47 -28.55
C PHE A 600 24.58 50.51 -29.75
N ASN A 601 24.05 49.28 -29.63
CA ASN A 601 24.14 48.20 -30.63
C ASN A 601 25.59 47.84 -31.05
N LEU A 602 26.54 47.87 -30.11
CA LEU A 602 27.97 47.66 -30.35
C LEU A 602 28.44 46.26 -29.93
N GLY A 603 27.64 45.24 -30.26
CA GLY A 603 27.80 43.85 -29.79
C GLY A 603 29.17 43.26 -30.10
N ASP A 604 29.45 43.05 -31.39
CA ASP A 604 30.69 42.42 -31.86
C ASP A 604 31.93 43.19 -31.43
N GLN A 605 31.88 44.53 -31.50
CA GLN A 605 32.97 45.42 -31.06
C GLN A 605 33.24 45.31 -29.55
N THR A 606 32.20 45.08 -28.74
CA THR A 606 32.35 44.81 -27.31
C THR A 606 32.99 43.44 -27.07
N ILE A 607 32.62 42.43 -27.86
CA ILE A 607 33.23 41.08 -27.80
C ILE A 607 34.70 41.14 -28.20
N ASP A 608 35.05 41.86 -29.26
CA ASP A 608 36.43 42.03 -29.73
C ASP A 608 37.32 42.70 -28.68
N ILE A 609 36.87 43.78 -28.04
CA ILE A 609 37.64 44.44 -26.96
C ILE A 609 37.70 43.56 -25.69
N LEU A 610 36.63 42.83 -25.36
CA LEU A 610 36.67 41.89 -24.25
C LEU A 610 37.59 40.68 -24.52
N ASN A 611 37.93 40.39 -25.78
CA ASN A 611 38.91 39.39 -26.18
C ASN A 611 40.32 39.97 -26.43
N SER A 612 40.46 41.27 -26.77
CA SER A 612 41.73 41.92 -27.08
C SER A 612 42.65 42.01 -25.86
N SER A 613 43.94 41.70 -25.98
CA SER A 613 44.93 41.88 -24.90
C SER A 613 44.71 41.04 -23.61
N LYS A 614 45.78 40.95 -22.81
CA LYS A 614 45.75 40.43 -21.42
C LYS A 614 45.68 41.55 -20.36
N ASP A 615 45.76 42.80 -20.78
CA ASP A 615 45.80 43.99 -19.92
C ASP A 615 44.37 44.48 -19.61
N SER A 616 43.93 44.29 -18.37
CA SER A 616 42.59 44.68 -17.91
C SER A 616 42.38 46.20 -17.78
N ILE A 617 43.45 47.00 -17.76
CA ILE A 617 43.35 48.46 -17.77
C ILE A 617 43.06 48.94 -19.19
N LYS A 618 43.80 48.44 -20.18
CA LYS A 618 43.58 48.78 -21.59
C LYS A 618 42.21 48.38 -22.11
N LYS A 619 41.73 47.18 -21.77
CA LYS A 619 40.34 46.76 -22.07
C LYS A 619 39.31 47.79 -21.58
N ARG A 620 39.52 48.35 -20.39
CA ARG A 620 38.62 49.36 -19.84
C ARG A 620 38.72 50.67 -20.62
N GLU A 621 39.92 51.16 -20.90
CA GLU A 621 40.10 52.37 -21.70
C GLU A 621 39.54 52.25 -23.13
N GLU A 622 39.61 51.06 -23.73
CA GLU A 622 39.06 50.77 -25.05
C GLU A 622 37.51 50.73 -25.02
N LEU A 623 36.90 50.09 -24.02
CA LEU A 623 35.45 50.12 -23.80
C LEU A 623 34.92 51.52 -23.46
N ASP A 624 35.59 52.25 -22.57
CA ASP A 624 35.21 53.62 -22.18
C ASP A 624 35.25 54.57 -23.40
N LYS A 625 36.23 54.41 -24.31
CA LYS A 625 36.28 55.13 -25.61
C LYS A 625 35.15 54.71 -26.55
N LEU A 626 34.93 53.40 -26.71
CA LEU A 626 33.89 52.85 -27.59
C LEU A 626 32.50 53.43 -27.25
N TYR A 627 32.12 53.38 -25.97
CA TYR A 627 30.82 53.89 -25.53
C TYR A 627 30.72 55.43 -25.58
N GLN A 628 31.82 56.17 -25.37
CA GLN A 628 31.83 57.62 -25.62
C GLN A 628 31.55 57.96 -27.08
N THR A 629 32.13 57.22 -28.04
CA THR A 629 31.79 57.36 -29.47
C THR A 629 30.34 56.96 -29.82
N GLY A 630 29.78 55.94 -29.15
CA GLY A 630 28.38 55.53 -29.34
C GLY A 630 27.35 56.60 -28.94
N VAL A 631 27.63 57.37 -27.87
CA VAL A 631 26.80 58.51 -27.45
C VAL A 631 26.72 59.59 -28.54
N THR A 632 27.82 59.88 -29.23
CA THR A 632 27.88 60.94 -30.25
C THR A 632 27.06 60.63 -31.50
N VAL A 633 26.88 59.35 -31.84
CA VAL A 633 26.15 58.92 -33.05
C VAL A 633 24.63 58.93 -32.87
N HIS A 634 24.14 58.85 -31.63
CA HIS A 634 22.70 58.87 -31.31
C HIS A 634 22.14 60.25 -30.91
N LEU A 635 22.93 61.32 -31.07
CA LEU A 635 22.54 62.71 -30.78
C LEU A 635 22.56 63.61 -32.04
N VAL A 636 22.39 63.00 -33.22
CA VAL A 636 22.34 63.65 -34.55
C VAL A 636 21.08 63.19 -35.28
#